data_AF-A0A428V139-F1
#
_entry.id   AF-A0A428V139-F1
#
_cell.length_a   1.000
_cell.length_b   1.000
_cell.length_c   1.000
_cell.angle_alpha   90.00
_cell.angle_beta   90.00
_cell.angle_gamma   90.00
#
_symmetry.space_group_name_H-M   'P 1'
#
loop_
_entity.id
_entity.type
_entity.pdbx_description
1 polymer ?
#
loop_
_entity_poly.entity_id
_entity_poly.type
_entity_poly.pdbx_seq_one_letter_code
_entity_poly.pdbx_strand_id
1 'polypeptide(L)'
;MLRSTALTTTTQHAERTTKVCNLLTPFAMTLMEEWTRMFKNANEHLLKMRSVILTSRGHNPLVIDHLLHDALLWVQVEEVANKQRRDLMELNALFVAGECKPDSRKIPLYDPQDIEELESFGAALSEFYKYLAEGVKNLRDTSQELIGLEFNLTSIREAQKSTSTSVSMKRLSWITFIFLPLTFVSSLFGMNVNVLESNPPWWIYLPFAFSTLGLTMIVWLTFKRYPSIEDKAERVFRKLTR
;
A
#
# COMPACT_ATOMS: atom_id res chain seq x y z
N MET A 1 -66.09 -28.78 -17.66
CA MET A 1 -65.60 -27.39 -17.68
C MET A 1 -65.21 -26.99 -16.26
N LEU A 2 -63.97 -27.27 -15.84
CA LEU A 2 -63.44 -26.89 -14.53
C LEU A 2 -62.67 -25.58 -14.70
N ARG A 3 -63.33 -24.46 -14.43
CA ARG A 3 -62.81 -23.11 -14.60
C ARG A 3 -62.06 -22.68 -13.33
N SER A 4 -60.73 -22.72 -13.40
CA SER A 4 -59.77 -21.80 -12.76
C SER A 4 -60.24 -20.97 -11.54
N THR A 5 -60.29 -21.59 -10.36
CA THR A 5 -60.46 -20.90 -9.07
C THR A 5 -59.18 -20.84 -8.23
N ALA A 6 -58.08 -21.46 -8.70
CA ALA A 6 -56.81 -21.52 -7.98
C ALA A 6 -55.88 -20.31 -8.23
N LEU A 7 -56.12 -19.55 -9.31
CA LEU A 7 -55.32 -18.37 -9.65
C LEU A 7 -55.77 -17.09 -8.91
N THR A 8 -56.92 -17.12 -8.23
CA THR A 8 -57.46 -15.99 -7.48
C THR A 8 -56.98 -15.92 -6.03
N THR A 9 -56.38 -17.00 -5.50
CA THR A 9 -55.94 -17.04 -4.10
C THR A 9 -54.56 -16.41 -3.91
N THR A 10 -53.67 -16.51 -4.90
CA THR A 10 -52.38 -15.79 -4.90
C THR A 10 -52.55 -14.29 -5.09
N THR A 11 -53.66 -13.85 -5.70
CA THR A 11 -54.00 -12.42 -5.81
C THR A 11 -54.67 -11.86 -4.56
N GLN A 12 -55.21 -12.70 -3.67
CA GLN A 12 -55.80 -12.26 -2.39
C GLN A 12 -54.75 -12.16 -1.27
N HIS A 13 -53.57 -12.75 -1.45
CA HIS A 13 -52.36 -12.42 -0.68
C HIS A 13 -51.79 -11.03 -1.03
N ALA A 14 -52.40 -10.31 -1.97
CA ALA A 14 -52.20 -8.89 -2.16
C ALA A 14 -53.10 -8.06 -1.21
N GLU A 15 -53.21 -8.47 0.05
CA GLU A 15 -53.55 -7.63 1.20
C GLU A 15 -52.33 -6.71 1.48
N ARG A 16 -52.07 -5.89 0.46
CA ARG A 16 -50.81 -5.31 0.02
C ARG A 16 -50.89 -3.81 0.29
N THR A 17 -50.40 -3.36 1.44
CA THR A 17 -49.72 -2.03 1.61
C THR A 17 -49.28 -1.74 3.05
N THR A 18 -49.80 -2.40 4.09
CA THR A 18 -49.45 -2.10 5.50
C THR A 18 -48.20 -2.83 6.05
N LYS A 19 -47.50 -3.64 5.23
CA LYS A 19 -46.36 -4.45 5.70
C LYS A 19 -45.06 -4.33 4.90
N VAL A 20 -44.95 -3.36 4.01
CA VAL A 20 -43.69 -3.17 3.27
C VAL A 20 -42.60 -2.63 4.20
N CYS A 21 -42.93 -1.67 5.09
CA CYS A 21 -42.06 -1.26 6.20
C CYS A 21 -41.71 -2.46 7.12
N ASN A 22 -42.69 -3.31 7.43
CA ASN A 22 -42.47 -4.51 8.26
C ASN A 22 -41.51 -5.55 7.65
N LEU A 23 -41.28 -5.55 6.33
CA LEU A 23 -40.32 -6.42 5.66
C LEU A 23 -38.96 -5.73 5.42
N LEU A 24 -38.97 -4.41 5.20
CA LEU A 24 -37.75 -3.63 4.96
C LEU A 24 -36.99 -3.34 6.23
N THR A 25 -37.68 -3.12 7.35
CA THR A 25 -37.06 -2.91 8.66
C THR A 25 -36.15 -4.08 9.07
N PRO A 26 -36.59 -5.36 9.07
CA PRO A 26 -35.70 -6.48 9.43
C PRO A 26 -34.58 -6.70 8.41
N PHE A 27 -34.83 -6.42 7.13
CA PHE A 27 -33.78 -6.47 6.09
C PHE A 27 -32.70 -5.40 6.34
N ALA A 28 -33.10 -4.15 6.57
CA ALA A 28 -32.20 -3.05 6.87
C ALA A 28 -31.41 -3.34 8.15
N MET A 29 -32.06 -3.82 9.22
CA MET A 29 -31.37 -4.20 10.46
C MET A 29 -30.34 -5.31 10.25
N THR A 30 -30.67 -6.34 9.47
CA THR A 30 -29.73 -7.44 9.17
C THR A 30 -28.55 -6.93 8.36
N LEU A 31 -28.80 -6.08 7.36
CA LEU A 31 -27.75 -5.46 6.56
C LEU A 31 -26.83 -4.60 7.44
N MET A 32 -27.41 -3.78 8.32
CA MET A 32 -26.66 -2.97 9.29
C MET A 32 -25.76 -3.82 10.19
N GLU A 33 -26.28 -4.95 10.69
CA GLU A 33 -25.52 -5.86 11.54
C GLU A 33 -24.33 -6.47 10.79
N GLU A 34 -24.54 -6.94 9.56
CA GLU A 34 -23.48 -7.54 8.74
C GLU A 34 -22.37 -6.52 8.40
N TRP A 35 -22.73 -5.27 8.05
CA TRP A 35 -21.73 -4.23 7.82
C TRP A 35 -20.97 -3.85 9.09
N THR A 36 -21.66 -3.75 10.22
CA THR A 36 -21.04 -3.47 11.52
C THR A 36 -20.05 -4.58 11.88
N ARG A 37 -20.43 -5.85 11.67
CA ARG A 37 -19.58 -7.01 11.90
C ARG A 37 -18.36 -7.00 10.98
N MET A 38 -18.55 -6.69 9.70
CA MET A 38 -17.46 -6.61 8.72
C MET A 38 -16.48 -5.49 9.10
N PHE A 39 -16.95 -4.28 9.41
CA PHE A 39 -16.09 -3.18 9.82
C PHE A 39 -15.33 -3.50 11.10
N LYS A 40 -15.97 -4.15 12.08
CA LYS A 40 -15.28 -4.62 13.29
C LYS A 40 -14.14 -5.58 12.95
N ASN A 41 -14.41 -6.61 12.16
CA ASN A 41 -13.42 -7.61 11.77
C ASN A 41 -12.26 -6.98 10.97
N ALA A 42 -12.59 -6.07 10.06
CA ALA A 42 -11.60 -5.36 9.24
C ALA A 42 -10.71 -4.43 10.09
N ASN A 43 -11.29 -3.70 11.04
CA ASN A 43 -10.52 -2.90 11.99
C ASN A 43 -9.62 -3.76 12.89
N GLU A 44 -10.10 -4.90 13.38
CA GLU A 44 -9.28 -5.85 14.15
C GLU A 44 -8.11 -6.39 13.32
N HIS A 45 -8.34 -6.67 12.03
CA HIS A 45 -7.28 -7.08 11.09
C HIS A 45 -6.24 -5.98 10.89
N LEU A 46 -6.66 -4.73 10.65
CA LEU A 46 -5.74 -3.59 10.51
C LEU A 46 -4.93 -3.36 11.80
N LEU A 47 -5.53 -3.53 12.98
CA LEU A 47 -4.82 -3.45 14.26
C LEU A 47 -3.76 -4.56 14.41
N LYS A 48 -4.08 -5.80 14.01
CA LYS A 48 -3.12 -6.91 13.97
C LYS A 48 -1.98 -6.59 13.01
N MET A 49 -2.30 -6.09 11.82
CA MET A 49 -1.30 -5.73 10.82
C MET A 49 -0.39 -4.60 11.32
N ARG A 50 -0.94 -3.59 12.01
CA ARG A 50 -0.16 -2.55 12.68
C ARG A 50 0.85 -3.14 13.67
N SER A 51 0.43 -4.12 14.48
CA SER A 51 1.33 -4.82 15.40
C SER A 51 2.44 -5.56 14.64
N VAL A 52 2.13 -6.23 13.53
CA VAL A 52 3.11 -6.92 12.68
C VAL A 52 4.12 -5.94 12.07
N ILE A 53 3.69 -4.78 11.57
CA ILE A 53 4.56 -3.72 11.05
C ILE A 53 5.54 -3.24 12.14
N LEU A 54 5.00 -2.90 13.32
CA LEU A 54 5.81 -2.37 14.43
C LEU A 54 6.79 -3.40 15.00
N THR A 55 6.42 -4.68 15.02
CA THR A 55 7.29 -5.76 15.50
C THR A 55 8.34 -6.15 14.47
N SER A 56 7.97 -6.20 13.19
CA SER A 56 8.89 -6.55 12.10
C SER A 56 9.88 -5.43 11.77
N ARG A 57 9.57 -4.15 12.02
CA ARG A 57 10.48 -3.00 11.80
C ARG A 57 11.11 -2.99 10.40
N GLY A 58 10.32 -3.30 9.36
CA GLY A 58 10.78 -3.40 7.97
C GLY A 58 11.66 -4.60 7.65
N HIS A 59 11.73 -5.63 8.51
CA HIS A 59 12.51 -6.85 8.22
C HIS A 59 11.77 -7.82 7.30
N ASN A 60 10.44 -7.77 7.28
CA ASN A 60 9.63 -8.75 6.56
C ASN A 60 9.08 -8.11 5.26
N PRO A 61 9.65 -8.45 4.09
CA PRO A 61 9.22 -7.88 2.82
C PRO A 61 7.80 -8.30 2.43
N LEU A 62 7.24 -9.36 3.03
CA LEU A 62 5.89 -9.81 2.71
C LEU A 62 4.81 -8.88 3.28
N VAL A 63 5.12 -8.04 4.27
CA VAL A 63 4.12 -7.18 4.93
C VAL A 63 3.54 -6.17 3.94
N ILE A 64 4.38 -5.58 3.07
CA ILE A 64 3.89 -4.63 2.06
C ILE A 64 2.97 -5.31 1.05
N ASP A 65 3.28 -6.54 0.63
CA ASP A 65 2.45 -7.28 -0.33
C ASP A 65 1.07 -7.60 0.27
N HIS A 66 1.00 -8.02 1.53
CA HIS A 66 -0.28 -8.23 2.22
C HIS A 66 -1.07 -6.94 2.35
N LEU A 67 -0.42 -5.83 2.73
CA LEU A 67 -1.09 -4.53 2.85
C LEU A 67 -1.64 -4.01 1.51
N LEU A 68 -0.89 -4.19 0.42
CA LEU A 68 -1.34 -3.83 -0.93
C LEU A 68 -2.49 -4.72 -1.40
N HIS A 69 -2.44 -6.01 -1.09
CA HIS A 69 -3.54 -6.93 -1.37
C HIS A 69 -4.80 -6.53 -0.58
N ASP A 70 -4.67 -6.25 0.71
CA ASP A 70 -5.76 -5.77 1.56
C ASP A 70 -6.35 -4.47 1.01
N ALA A 71 -5.52 -3.53 0.56
CA ALA A 71 -5.98 -2.28 -0.06
C ALA A 71 -6.85 -2.53 -1.31
N LEU A 72 -6.54 -3.53 -2.13
CA LEU A 72 -7.39 -3.92 -3.26
C LEU A 72 -8.74 -4.47 -2.80
N LEU A 73 -8.77 -5.24 -1.70
CA LEU A 73 -10.02 -5.72 -1.10
C LEU A 73 -10.86 -4.54 -0.56
N TRP A 74 -10.23 -3.55 0.06
CA TRP A 74 -10.94 -2.35 0.55
C TRP A 74 -11.57 -1.52 -0.55
N VAL A 75 -10.95 -1.45 -1.74
CA VAL A 75 -11.55 -0.83 -2.92
C VAL A 75 -12.84 -1.54 -3.33
N GLN A 76 -12.86 -2.88 -3.31
CA GLN A 76 -14.07 -3.66 -3.61
C GLN A 76 -15.17 -3.42 -2.55
N VAL A 77 -14.79 -3.39 -1.27
CA VAL A 77 -15.71 -3.09 -0.16
C VAL A 77 -16.31 -1.68 -0.32
N GLU A 78 -15.49 -0.70 -0.69
CA GLU A 78 -15.95 0.67 -0.98
C GLU A 78 -16.94 0.70 -2.16
N GLU A 79 -16.69 -0.05 -3.22
CA GLU A 79 -17.60 -0.14 -4.36
C GLU A 79 -18.95 -0.75 -3.95
N VAL A 80 -18.94 -1.85 -3.20
CA VAL A 80 -20.15 -2.52 -2.71
C VAL A 80 -20.92 -1.62 -1.75
N ALA A 81 -20.25 -0.96 -0.79
CA ALA A 81 -20.89 -0.03 0.13
C ALA A 81 -21.55 1.14 -0.60
N ASN A 82 -20.86 1.71 -1.59
CA ASN A 82 -21.39 2.79 -2.40
C ASN A 82 -22.57 2.36 -3.27
N LYS A 83 -22.55 1.14 -3.81
CA LYS A 83 -23.66 0.57 -4.56
C LYS A 83 -24.88 0.40 -3.66
N GLN A 84 -24.72 -0.26 -2.51
CA GLN A 84 -25.82 -0.47 -1.58
C GLN A 84 -26.38 0.85 -1.04
N ARG A 85 -25.53 1.85 -0.79
CA ARG A 85 -25.99 3.19 -0.42
C ARG A 85 -26.88 3.81 -1.50
N ARG A 86 -26.53 3.66 -2.79
CA ARG A 86 -27.36 4.13 -3.91
C ARG A 86 -28.69 3.38 -3.96
N ASP A 87 -28.64 2.05 -3.91
CA ASP A 87 -29.83 1.19 -4.00
C ASP A 87 -30.82 1.47 -2.85
N LEU A 88 -30.31 1.62 -1.63
CA LEU A 88 -31.13 1.97 -0.46
C LEU A 88 -31.66 3.42 -0.54
N MET A 89 -30.89 4.36 -1.10
CA MET A 89 -31.34 5.74 -1.28
C MET A 89 -32.45 5.83 -2.33
N GLU A 90 -32.32 5.11 -3.44
CA GLU A 90 -33.37 4.97 -4.45
C GLU A 90 -34.62 4.33 -3.87
N LEU A 91 -34.46 3.25 -3.10
CA LEU A 91 -35.55 2.61 -2.38
C LEU A 91 -36.26 3.60 -1.45
N ASN A 92 -35.52 4.32 -0.59
CA ASN A 92 -36.09 5.32 0.30
C ASN A 92 -36.79 6.45 -0.48
N ALA A 93 -36.23 6.89 -1.61
CA ALA A 93 -36.85 7.90 -2.45
C ALA A 93 -38.18 7.41 -3.05
N LEU A 94 -38.28 6.15 -3.48
CA LEU A 94 -39.53 5.55 -3.96
C LEU A 94 -40.60 5.48 -2.84
N PHE A 95 -40.18 5.22 -1.60
CA PHE A 95 -41.08 5.22 -0.43
C PHE A 95 -41.55 6.62 -0.05
N VAL A 96 -40.65 7.61 0.00
CA VAL A 96 -40.96 8.99 0.40
C VAL A 96 -41.71 9.77 -0.71
N ALA A 97 -41.37 9.55 -1.99
CA ALA A 97 -42.02 10.22 -3.13
C ALA A 97 -43.45 9.71 -3.42
N GLY A 98 -43.87 8.62 -2.77
CA GLY A 98 -45.25 8.15 -2.83
C GLY A 98 -45.66 7.43 -4.11
N GLU A 99 -44.73 6.80 -4.85
CA GLU A 99 -45.09 5.92 -5.98
C GLU A 99 -45.71 4.59 -5.50
N CYS A 100 -45.58 4.26 -4.21
CA CYS A 100 -46.42 3.28 -3.53
C CYS A 100 -47.68 3.92 -2.91
N LYS A 101 -48.31 4.90 -3.56
CA LYS A 101 -49.70 5.25 -3.26
C LYS A 101 -50.60 4.16 -3.84
N PRO A 102 -51.36 3.40 -3.03
CA PRO A 102 -52.34 2.48 -3.57
C PRO A 102 -53.32 3.28 -4.46
N ASP A 103 -53.62 2.71 -5.63
CA ASP A 103 -54.60 3.23 -6.58
C ASP A 103 -55.80 3.81 -5.84
N SER A 104 -56.17 5.04 -6.19
CA SER A 104 -57.10 5.91 -5.48
C SER A 104 -58.54 5.41 -5.60
N ARG A 105 -58.80 4.24 -5.02
CA ARG A 105 -60.12 3.66 -4.82
C ARG A 105 -60.26 3.16 -3.40
N LYS A 106 -60.59 4.14 -2.53
CA LYS A 106 -61.33 4.01 -1.29
C LYS A 106 -60.73 3.11 -0.20
N ILE A 107 -59.70 3.61 0.50
CA ILE A 107 -59.59 3.41 1.96
C ILE A 107 -59.15 4.76 2.56
N PRO A 108 -59.94 5.37 3.47
CA PRO A 108 -59.60 6.64 4.10
C PRO A 108 -58.76 6.41 5.37
N LEU A 109 -58.00 7.45 5.73
CA LEU A 109 -57.11 7.58 6.89
C LEU A 109 -55.79 6.81 6.82
N TYR A 110 -54.76 7.54 6.42
CA TYR A 110 -53.41 7.29 6.88
C TYR A 110 -53.38 7.65 8.37
N ASP A 111 -53.13 6.67 9.25
CA ASP A 111 -53.01 6.91 10.70
C ASP A 111 -51.77 7.79 10.93
N PRO A 112 -51.82 8.88 11.72
CA PRO A 112 -50.64 9.68 12.06
C PRO A 112 -49.42 8.83 12.49
N GLN A 113 -49.67 7.67 13.11
CA GLN A 113 -48.67 6.71 13.55
C GLN A 113 -47.85 6.09 12.40
N ASP A 114 -48.44 5.87 11.22
CA ASP A 114 -47.74 5.31 10.05
C ASP A 114 -46.74 6.32 9.45
N ILE A 115 -46.92 7.63 9.67
CA ILE A 115 -46.10 8.72 9.08
C ILE A 115 -44.86 8.84 9.95
N GLU A 116 -45.07 8.79 11.26
CA GLU A 116 -44.02 8.80 12.26
C GLU A 116 -43.10 7.57 12.14
N GLU A 117 -43.67 6.37 11.89
CA GLU A 117 -42.88 5.16 11.62
C GLU A 117 -42.05 5.28 10.32
N LEU A 118 -42.61 5.87 9.27
CA LEU A 118 -41.89 6.06 8.00
C LEU A 118 -40.78 7.11 8.11
N GLU A 119 -41.03 8.22 8.80
CA GLU A 119 -40.03 9.27 9.05
C GLU A 119 -38.88 8.75 9.94
N SER A 120 -39.20 7.99 10.98
CA SER A 120 -38.19 7.38 11.86
C SER A 120 -37.31 6.36 11.13
N PHE A 121 -37.91 5.55 10.23
CA PHE A 121 -37.15 4.63 9.38
C PHE A 121 -36.22 5.37 8.41
N GLY A 122 -36.71 6.44 7.77
CA GLY A 122 -35.89 7.29 6.90
C GLY A 122 -34.72 7.94 7.64
N ALA A 123 -34.93 8.37 8.89
CA ALA A 123 -33.88 8.89 9.76
C ALA A 123 -32.82 7.81 10.10
N ALA A 124 -33.25 6.60 10.45
CA ALA A 124 -32.35 5.48 10.76
C ALA A 124 -31.50 5.08 9.54
N LEU A 125 -32.08 5.05 8.34
CA LEU A 125 -31.33 4.80 7.10
C LEU A 125 -30.32 5.92 6.82
N SER A 126 -30.68 7.18 7.06
CA SER A 126 -29.77 8.33 6.89
C SER A 126 -28.56 8.24 7.81
N GLU A 127 -28.76 7.86 9.07
CA GLU A 127 -27.68 7.61 10.03
C GLU A 127 -26.81 6.43 9.58
N PHE A 128 -27.42 5.34 9.10
CA PHE A 128 -26.69 4.20 8.57
C PHE A 128 -25.84 4.55 7.34
N TYR A 129 -26.31 5.41 6.43
CA TYR A 129 -25.49 5.85 5.30
C TYR A 129 -24.24 6.61 5.72
N LYS A 130 -24.37 7.48 6.73
CA LYS A 130 -23.23 8.19 7.30
C LYS A 130 -22.26 7.19 7.92
N TYR A 131 -22.77 6.22 8.68
CA TYR A 131 -21.97 5.15 9.27
C TYR A 131 -21.20 4.33 8.22
N LEU A 132 -21.85 3.91 7.12
CA LEU A 132 -21.19 3.18 6.03
C LEU A 132 -20.08 4.01 5.38
N ALA A 133 -20.36 5.27 5.05
CA ALA A 133 -19.40 6.16 4.41
C ALA A 133 -18.19 6.43 5.30
N GLU A 134 -18.42 6.66 6.59
CA GLU A 134 -17.37 6.88 7.58
C GLU A 134 -16.55 5.62 7.85
N GLY A 135 -17.20 4.45 7.95
CA GLY A 135 -16.53 3.16 8.15
C GLY A 135 -15.59 2.80 7.00
N VAL A 136 -16.05 2.94 5.75
CA VAL A 136 -15.22 2.72 4.55
C VAL A 136 -14.07 3.72 4.49
N LYS A 137 -14.34 5.01 4.72
CA LYS A 137 -13.30 6.03 4.74
C LYS A 137 -12.24 5.72 5.79
N ASN A 138 -12.64 5.33 7.00
CA ASN A 138 -11.72 4.99 8.08
C ASN A 138 -10.83 3.78 7.74
N LEU A 139 -11.41 2.73 7.13
CA LEU A 139 -10.65 1.57 6.66
C LEU A 139 -9.59 1.95 5.64
N ARG A 140 -9.98 2.72 4.62
CA ARG A 140 -9.08 3.19 3.57
C ARG A 140 -7.97 4.08 4.12
N ASP A 141 -8.32 5.06 4.93
CA ASP A 141 -7.38 6.01 5.52
C ASP A 141 -6.38 5.27 6.45
N THR A 142 -6.85 4.32 7.26
CA THR A 142 -6.00 3.48 8.12
C THR A 142 -5.10 2.55 7.30
N SER A 143 -5.62 1.91 6.25
CA SER A 143 -4.82 1.07 5.34
C SER A 143 -3.69 1.86 4.69
N GLN A 144 -3.98 3.08 4.23
CA GLN A 144 -2.97 3.97 3.64
C GLN A 144 -1.92 4.43 4.67
N GLU A 145 -2.32 4.70 5.92
CA GLU A 145 -1.39 4.99 7.02
C GLU A 145 -0.41 3.82 7.25
N LEU A 146 -0.93 2.59 7.29
CA LEU A 146 -0.10 1.39 7.51
C LEU A 146 0.87 1.13 6.35
N ILE A 147 0.42 1.29 5.10
CA ILE A 147 1.28 1.21 3.92
C ILE A 147 2.41 2.24 3.99
N GLY A 148 2.07 3.50 4.31
CA GLY A 148 3.05 4.57 4.45
C GLY A 148 4.05 4.30 5.59
N LEU A 149 3.58 3.77 6.71
CA LEU A 149 4.42 3.39 7.84
C LEU A 149 5.42 2.29 7.46
N GLU A 150 4.96 1.21 6.82
CA GLU A 150 5.83 0.09 6.40
C GLU A 150 6.85 0.54 5.34
N PHE A 151 6.43 1.35 4.38
CA PHE A 151 7.33 1.93 3.38
C PHE A 151 8.44 2.78 4.03
N ASN A 152 8.09 3.62 4.99
CA ASN A 152 9.05 4.44 5.72
C ASN A 152 10.04 3.58 6.52
N LEU A 153 9.55 2.54 7.22
CA LEU A 153 10.40 1.62 7.99
C LEU A 153 11.36 0.86 7.08
N THR A 154 10.87 0.32 5.97
CA THR A 154 11.68 -0.40 4.98
C THR A 154 12.72 0.53 4.34
N SER A 155 12.33 1.75 3.98
CA SER A 155 13.24 2.76 3.40
C SER A 155 14.37 3.14 4.36
N ILE A 156 14.06 3.39 5.65
CA ILE A 156 15.07 3.69 6.68
C ILE A 156 16.03 2.50 6.83
N ARG A 157 15.50 1.28 6.85
CA ARG A 157 16.32 0.07 6.96
C ARG A 157 17.24 -0.09 5.75
N GLU A 158 16.73 0.06 4.55
CA GLU A 158 17.52 -0.04 3.32
C GLU A 158 18.62 1.03 3.30
N ALA A 159 18.31 2.26 3.73
CA ALA A 159 19.30 3.33 3.87
C ALA A 159 20.39 3.00 4.89
N GLN A 160 20.02 2.44 6.05
CA GLN A 160 20.99 2.00 7.07
C GLN A 160 21.86 0.84 6.56
N LYS A 161 21.25 -0.15 5.89
CA LYS A 161 21.97 -1.27 5.28
C LYS A 161 22.91 -0.80 4.17
N SER A 162 22.47 0.13 3.34
CA SER A 162 23.27 0.76 2.28
C SER A 162 24.44 1.55 2.87
N THR A 163 24.21 2.27 3.96
CA THR A 163 25.27 3.00 4.68
C THR A 163 26.31 2.04 5.26
N SER A 164 25.87 0.96 5.92
CA SER A 164 26.75 -0.09 6.43
C SER A 164 27.59 -0.74 5.33
N THR A 165 26.94 -1.06 4.20
CA THR A 165 27.60 -1.64 3.02
C THR A 165 28.62 -0.65 2.44
N SER A 166 28.27 0.63 2.35
CA SER A 166 29.14 1.70 1.88
C SER A 166 30.36 1.89 2.80
N VAL A 167 30.20 1.76 4.12
CA VAL A 167 31.31 1.81 5.08
C VAL A 167 32.25 0.61 4.87
N SER A 168 31.69 -0.59 4.69
CA SER A 168 32.48 -1.80 4.39
C SER A 168 33.25 -1.67 3.07
N MET A 169 32.60 -1.14 2.03
CA MET A 169 33.25 -0.84 0.74
C MET A 169 34.39 0.18 0.88
N LYS A 170 34.21 1.25 1.67
CA LYS A 170 35.28 2.23 1.95
C LYS A 170 36.50 1.58 2.60
N ARG A 171 36.28 0.67 3.56
CA ARG A 171 37.37 -0.05 4.24
C ARG A 171 38.13 -0.96 3.28
N LEU A 172 37.42 -1.74 2.47
CA LEU A 172 38.04 -2.63 1.48
C LEU A 172 38.81 -1.82 0.42
N SER A 173 38.19 -0.76 -0.09
CA SER A 173 38.78 0.14 -1.07
C SER A 173 40.11 0.72 -0.56
N TRP A 174 40.15 1.22 0.68
CA TRP A 174 41.38 1.73 1.29
C TRP A 174 42.51 0.68 1.34
N ILE A 175 42.19 -0.56 1.71
CA ILE A 175 43.18 -1.65 1.72
C ILE A 175 43.70 -1.91 0.31
N THR A 176 42.81 -2.02 -0.69
CA THR A 176 43.22 -2.26 -2.08
C THR A 176 44.09 -1.14 -2.64
N PHE A 177 43.83 0.12 -2.28
CA PHE A 177 44.65 1.26 -2.72
C PHE A 177 46.08 1.25 -2.19
N ILE A 178 46.33 0.57 -1.07
CA ILE A 178 47.67 0.40 -0.50
C ILE A 178 48.31 -0.88 -1.07
N PHE A 179 47.61 -2.01 -1.00
CA PHE A 179 48.19 -3.31 -1.35
C PHE A 179 48.44 -3.47 -2.84
N LEU A 180 47.58 -2.94 -3.70
CA LEU A 180 47.70 -3.09 -5.15
C LEU A 180 48.98 -2.45 -5.73
N PRO A 181 49.32 -1.18 -5.44
CA PRO A 181 50.58 -0.59 -5.90
C PRO A 181 51.81 -1.28 -5.26
N LEU A 182 51.76 -1.65 -3.99
CA LEU A 182 52.86 -2.37 -3.34
C LEU A 182 53.09 -3.75 -3.99
N THR A 183 52.01 -4.47 -4.31
CA THR A 183 52.10 -5.76 -5.00
C THR A 183 52.64 -5.60 -6.41
N PHE A 184 52.24 -4.53 -7.11
CA PHE A 184 52.79 -4.20 -8.43
C PHE A 184 54.31 -3.98 -8.38
N VAL A 185 54.79 -3.18 -7.42
CA VAL A 185 56.23 -2.94 -7.25
C VAL A 185 56.95 -4.24 -6.86
N SER A 186 56.41 -5.00 -5.91
CA SER A 186 56.97 -6.31 -5.52
C SER A 186 57.06 -7.27 -6.73
N SER A 187 56.01 -7.32 -7.57
CA SER A 187 56.02 -8.12 -8.79
C SER A 187 57.01 -7.60 -9.83
N LEU A 188 57.18 -6.28 -9.96
CA LEU A 188 58.10 -5.67 -10.92
C LEU A 188 59.56 -5.98 -10.58
N PHE A 189 59.93 -5.90 -9.30
CA PHE A 189 61.28 -6.24 -8.82
C PHE A 189 61.50 -7.75 -8.65
N GLY A 190 60.41 -8.53 -8.51
CA GLY A 190 60.47 -10.00 -8.51
C GLY A 190 60.55 -10.60 -9.92
N MET A 191 60.09 -9.88 -10.94
CA MET A 191 60.37 -10.20 -12.34
C MET A 191 61.82 -9.83 -12.65
N ASN A 192 62.52 -10.73 -13.35
CA ASN A 192 63.90 -10.51 -13.78
C ASN A 192 63.92 -9.53 -14.97
N VAL A 193 63.63 -8.25 -14.72
CA VAL A 193 63.57 -7.21 -15.75
C VAL A 193 65.00 -6.75 -16.05
N ASN A 194 65.45 -6.79 -17.31
CA ASN A 194 66.80 -6.38 -17.73
C ASN A 194 67.21 -4.95 -17.28
N VAL A 195 66.27 -4.09 -16.89
CA VAL A 195 66.55 -2.76 -16.31
C VAL A 195 67.18 -2.85 -14.91
N LEU A 196 67.06 -3.97 -14.20
CA LEU A 196 67.59 -4.22 -12.84
C LEU A 196 68.84 -5.11 -12.83
N GLU A 197 69.40 -5.43 -14.00
CA GLU A 197 70.51 -6.39 -14.18
C GLU A 197 71.82 -5.92 -13.53
N SER A 198 71.92 -4.63 -13.17
CA SER A 198 73.08 -4.00 -12.53
C SER A 198 73.15 -4.14 -11.00
N ASN A 199 72.32 -4.99 -10.37
CA ASN A 199 72.22 -5.13 -8.90
C ASN A 199 72.06 -3.77 -8.19
N PRO A 200 70.96 -3.04 -8.42
CA PRO A 200 70.70 -1.81 -7.71
C PRO A 200 70.64 -2.06 -6.18
N PRO A 201 71.16 -1.16 -5.35
CA PRO A 201 71.04 -1.27 -3.90
C PRO A 201 69.58 -1.39 -3.49
N TRP A 202 69.29 -2.28 -2.52
CA TRP A 202 67.93 -2.57 -2.03
C TRP A 202 67.13 -1.33 -1.59
N TRP A 203 67.82 -0.24 -1.28
CA TRP A 203 67.25 1.06 -0.94
C TRP A 203 66.43 1.69 -2.09
N ILE A 204 66.68 1.33 -3.35
CA ILE A 204 65.95 1.87 -4.53
C ILE A 204 64.50 1.38 -4.60
N TYR A 205 64.19 0.24 -3.96
CA TYR A 205 62.82 -0.25 -3.83
C TYR A 205 61.92 0.75 -3.09
N LEU A 206 62.42 1.35 -2.01
CA LEU A 206 61.67 2.25 -1.14
C LEU A 206 61.09 3.48 -1.89
N PRO A 207 61.90 4.31 -2.59
CA PRO A 207 61.37 5.47 -3.31
C PRO A 207 60.43 5.07 -4.44
N PHE A 208 60.61 3.92 -5.08
CA PHE A 208 59.70 3.43 -6.12
C PHE A 208 58.35 3.01 -5.56
N ALA A 209 58.35 2.30 -4.41
CA ALA A 209 57.14 1.96 -3.68
C ALA A 209 56.38 3.21 -3.19
N PHE A 210 57.09 4.19 -2.61
CA PHE A 210 56.47 5.44 -2.18
C PHE A 210 55.94 6.27 -3.36
N SER A 211 56.64 6.30 -4.50
CA SER A 211 56.21 7.03 -5.69
C SER A 211 54.92 6.45 -6.28
N THR A 212 54.87 5.13 -6.45
CA THR A 212 53.68 4.44 -6.97
C THR A 212 52.48 4.55 -6.03
N LEU A 213 52.69 4.43 -4.71
CA LEU A 213 51.66 4.66 -3.69
C LEU A 213 51.17 6.13 -3.68
N GLY A 214 52.09 7.08 -3.84
CA GLY A 214 51.75 8.50 -3.94
C GLY A 214 50.89 8.79 -5.17
N LEU A 215 51.25 8.20 -6.31
CA LEU A 215 50.48 8.32 -7.56
C LEU A 215 49.06 7.77 -7.40
N THR A 216 48.89 6.56 -6.83
CA THR A 216 47.55 5.98 -6.63
C THR A 216 46.70 6.81 -5.66
N MET A 217 47.31 7.37 -4.60
CA MET A 217 46.62 8.28 -3.68
C MET A 217 46.19 9.59 -4.33
N ILE A 218 47.04 10.19 -5.17
CA ILE A 218 46.70 11.40 -5.92
C ILE A 218 45.54 11.12 -6.86
N VAL A 219 45.59 10.03 -7.63
CA VAL A 219 44.50 9.61 -8.52
C VAL A 219 43.20 9.42 -7.73
N TRP A 220 43.26 8.71 -6.60
CA TRP A 220 42.10 8.51 -5.73
C TRP A 220 41.52 9.83 -5.18
N LEU A 221 42.36 10.73 -4.68
CA LEU A 221 41.94 12.05 -4.20
C LEU A 221 41.31 12.89 -5.31
N THR A 222 41.84 12.78 -6.53
CA THR A 222 41.31 13.51 -7.70
C THR A 222 39.93 13.01 -8.06
N PHE A 223 39.72 11.68 -8.13
CA PHE A 223 38.41 11.08 -8.33
C PHE A 223 37.43 11.45 -7.21
N LYS A 224 37.87 11.38 -5.95
CA LYS A 224 37.03 11.72 -4.79
C LYS A 224 36.64 13.20 -4.75
N ARG A 225 37.52 14.11 -5.20
CA ARG A 225 37.28 15.56 -5.21
C ARG A 225 36.42 16.00 -6.40
N TYR A 226 36.50 15.31 -7.53
CA TYR A 226 35.82 15.68 -8.77
C TYR A 226 34.89 14.56 -9.28
N PRO A 227 33.73 14.35 -8.65
CA PRO A 227 32.73 13.38 -9.13
C PRO A 227 32.25 13.69 -10.56
N SER A 228 32.32 14.96 -11.01
CA SER A 228 31.99 15.36 -12.39
C SER A 228 32.87 14.71 -13.47
N ILE A 229 34.05 14.17 -13.11
CA ILE A 229 34.93 13.46 -14.06
C ILE A 229 34.34 12.09 -14.41
N GLU A 230 33.67 11.43 -13.45
CA GLU A 230 32.99 10.15 -13.66
C GLU A 230 31.84 10.32 -14.67
N ASP A 231 31.00 11.35 -14.46
CA ASP A 231 29.91 11.68 -15.40
C ASP A 231 30.42 12.03 -16.81
N LYS A 232 31.61 12.62 -16.92
CA LYS A 232 32.24 12.93 -18.21
C LYS A 232 32.83 11.67 -18.84
N ALA A 233 33.52 10.83 -18.07
CA ALA A 233 34.09 9.57 -18.53
C ALA A 233 33.01 8.63 -19.03
N GLU A 234 31.90 8.47 -18.31
CA GLU A 234 30.77 7.65 -18.76
C GLU A 234 30.14 8.18 -20.05
N ARG A 235 29.99 9.50 -20.17
CA ARG A 235 29.46 10.12 -21.39
C ARG A 235 30.39 9.91 -22.58
N VAL A 236 31.70 9.94 -22.38
CA VAL A 236 32.68 9.65 -23.43
C VAL A 236 32.69 8.17 -23.77
N PHE A 237 32.64 7.28 -22.77
CA PHE A 237 32.61 5.84 -22.98
C PHE A 237 31.36 5.41 -23.75
N ARG A 238 30.17 5.91 -23.35
CA ARG A 238 28.91 5.68 -24.09
C ARG A 238 28.95 6.19 -25.53
N LYS A 239 29.73 7.23 -25.82
CA LYS A 239 29.95 7.73 -27.20
C LYS A 239 30.94 6.88 -28.00
N LEU A 240 31.84 6.15 -27.35
CA LEU A 240 32.82 5.28 -28.00
C LEU A 240 32.29 3.86 -28.25
N THR A 241 31.34 3.40 -27.44
CA THR A 241 30.68 2.09 -27.60
C THR A 241 29.45 2.11 -28.52
N ARG A 242 29.15 3.25 -29.14
CA ARG A 242 28.07 3.42 -30.12
C ARG A 242 28.68 3.74 -31.48
#